data_AF-A0A7M4A0Y4-F1
#
_entry.id   AF-A0A7M4A0Y4-F1
#
_cell.length_a   1.000
_cell.length_b   1.000
_cell.length_c   1.000
_cell.angle_alpha   90.00
_cell.angle_beta   90.00
_cell.angle_gamma   90.00
#
_symmetry.space_group_name_H-M   'P 1'
#
loop_
_entity.id
_entity.type
_entity.pdbx_description
1 polymer ?
#
loop_
_entity_poly.entity_id
_entity_poly.type
_entity_poly.pdbx_seq_one_letter_code
_entity_poly.pdbx_strand_id
1 'polypeptide(L)' 'KGVAYTERRLKSDGSMQRAFARATGGARTVPQILVGEQRVGGFDDLVNLDRTGELDVLLGR' A
#
# COMPACT_ATOMS: atom_id res chain seq x y z
N LYS A 1 -10.43 -9.89 2.44
CA LYS A 1 -11.20 -8.98 3.32
C LYS A 1 -12.43 -8.32 2.66
N GLY A 2 -12.67 -8.43 1.34
CA GLY A 2 -13.87 -7.85 0.71
C GLY A 2 -13.94 -6.31 0.82
N VAL A 3 -12.78 -5.66 0.75
CA VAL A 3 -12.64 -4.20 0.79
C VAL A 3 -12.40 -3.71 -0.63
N ALA A 4 -13.06 -2.63 -1.04
CA ALA A 4 -12.79 -2.01 -2.33
C ALA A 4 -11.39 -1.39 -2.32
N TYR A 5 -10.61 -1.64 -3.37
CA TYR A 5 -9.27 -1.08 -3.53
C TYR A 5 -9.08 -0.60 -4.97
N THR A 6 -8.13 0.30 -5.16
CA THR A 6 -7.72 0.77 -6.48
C THR A 6 -6.30 0.31 -6.76
N GLU A 7 -6.11 -0.51 -7.80
CA GLU A 7 -4.77 -0.87 -8.24
C GLU A 7 -4.18 0.25 -9.12
N ARG A 8 -3.00 0.75 -8.74
CA ARG A 8 -2.23 1.69 -9.55
C ARG A 8 -0.98 1.00 -10.07
N ARG A 9 -1.01 0.59 -11.34
CA ARG A 9 0.12 -0.05 -11.98
C ARG A 9 1.26 0.94 -12.24
N LEU A 10 2.44 0.62 -11.72
CA LEU A 10 3.65 1.36 -12.03
C LEU A 10 4.10 1.04 -13.46
N LYS A 11 3.90 1.98 -14.39
CA LYS A 11 4.46 1.91 -15.74
C LYS A 11 5.84 2.57 -15.76
N SER A 12 6.64 2.31 -16.79
CA SER A 12 7.94 2.97 -17.03
C SER A 12 7.84 4.45 -17.41
N ASP A 13 6.76 5.12 -17.00
CA ASP A 13 6.60 6.56 -17.15
C ASP A 13 7.21 7.28 -15.93
N GLY A 14 8.03 8.31 -16.19
CA GLY A 14 8.72 9.05 -15.14
C GLY A 14 7.77 9.80 -14.18
N SER A 15 6.57 10.19 -14.62
CA SER A 15 5.59 10.84 -13.75
C SER A 15 4.97 9.84 -12.77
N MET A 16 4.70 8.61 -13.22
CA MET A 16 4.21 7.52 -12.37
C MET A 16 5.26 7.10 -11.33
N GLN A 17 6.54 7.01 -11.72
CA GLN A 17 7.63 6.73 -10.78
C GLN A 17 7.75 7.82 -9.69
N ARG A 18 7.64 9.10 -10.07
CA ARG A 18 7.62 10.20 -9.09
C ARG A 18 6.40 10.16 -8.18
N ALA A 19 5.22 9.87 -8.73
CA ALA A 19 4.00 9.71 -7.93
C ALA A 19 4.11 8.55 -6.94
N PHE A 20 4.66 7.42 -7.38
CA PHE A 20 4.94 6.26 -6.55
C PHE A 20 5.93 6.60 -5.45
N ALA A 21 7.11 7.15 -5.78
CA ALA A 21 8.11 7.53 -4.78
C ALA A 21 7.54 8.51 -3.73
N ARG A 22 6.73 9.49 -4.15
CA ARG A 22 6.05 10.40 -3.21
C ARG A 22 5.01 9.68 -2.37
N ALA A 23 4.25 8.77 -2.95
CA ALA A 23 3.22 8.01 -2.24
C ALA A 23 3.81 6.98 -1.28
N THR A 24 5.00 6.44 -1.52
CA THR A 24 5.60 5.33 -0.75
C THR A 24 6.80 5.75 0.10
N GLY A 25 7.28 6.99 -0.05
CA GLY A 25 8.45 7.50 0.70
C GLY A 25 9.77 7.08 0.10
N GLY A 26 9.79 6.89 -1.22
CA GLY A 26 10.98 6.42 -1.94
C GLY A 26 11.15 4.91 -1.90
N ALA A 27 10.09 4.13 -1.63
CA ALA A 27 10.16 2.68 -1.75
C ALA A 27 10.65 2.28 -3.16
N ARG A 28 11.43 1.20 -3.23
CA ARG A 28 12.08 0.74 -4.47
C ARG A 28 11.48 -0.54 -5.03
N THR A 29 10.60 -1.18 -4.26
CA THR A 29 9.99 -2.48 -4.58
C THR A 29 8.48 -2.35 -4.62
N VAL A 30 7.86 -3.15 -5.48
CA VAL A 30 6.41 -3.34 -5.56
C VAL A 30 6.07 -4.75 -5.07
N PRO A 31 4.85 -5.00 -4.56
CA PRO A 31 3.76 -4.04 -4.34
C PRO A 31 4.04 -3.09 -3.17
N GLN A 32 3.37 -1.92 -3.19
CA GLN A 32 3.30 -1.01 -2.04
C GLN A 32 1.83 -0.73 -1.76
N ILE A 33 1.44 -0.95 -0.50
CA ILE A 33 0.07 -0.97 -0.05
C ILE A 33 -0.14 0.25 0.86
N LEU A 34 -1.21 0.96 0.59
CA LEU A 34 -1.64 2.11 1.37
C LEU A 34 -3.12 1.92 1.74
N VAL A 35 -3.46 2.26 2.99
CA VAL A 35 -4.83 2.26 3.51
C VAL A 35 -5.15 3.70 3.90
N GLY A 36 -6.02 4.36 3.14
CA GLY A 36 -6.22 5.80 3.26
C GLY A 36 -4.93 6.57 2.99
N GLU A 37 -4.48 7.36 3.97
CA GLU A 37 -3.21 8.09 3.93
C GLU A 37 -2.04 7.30 4.56
N GLN A 38 -2.34 6.19 5.24
CA GLN A 38 -1.33 5.39 5.90
C GLN A 38 -0.64 4.42 4.94
N ARG A 39 0.70 4.44 4.96
CA ARG A 39 1.50 3.43 4.28
C ARG A 39 1.55 2.17 5.13
N VAL A 40 1.12 1.06 4.55
CA VAL A 40 1.28 -0.26 5.14
C VAL A 40 2.66 -0.81 4.79
N GLY A 41 3.10 -0.64 3.54
CA GLY A 41 4.36 -1.18 3.05
C GLY A 41 4.14 -2.28 2.03
N GLY A 42 4.93 -3.35 2.10
CA GLY A 42 4.85 -4.48 1.17
C GLY A 42 3.67 -5.42 1.46
N PHE A 43 3.67 -6.54 0.74
CA PHE A 43 2.71 -7.62 0.98
C PHE A 43 2.91 -8.25 2.37
N ASP A 44 4.15 -8.47 2.79
CA ASP A 44 4.46 -9.08 4.09
C ASP A 44 3.99 -8.20 5.25
N ASP A 45 4.15 -6.88 5.14
CA ASP A 45 3.66 -5.93 6.14
C ASP A 45 2.13 -5.98 6.26
N LEU A 46 1.42 -6.06 5.13
CA LEU A 46 -0.04 -6.22 5.13
C LEU A 46 -0.46 -7.53 5.80
N VAL A 47 0.20 -8.64 5.48
CA VAL A 47 -0.09 -9.94 6.09
C VAL A 47 0.19 -9.92 7.59
N ASN A 48 1.26 -9.24 8.02
CA ASN A 48 1.56 -9.10 9.43
C ASN A 48 0.46 -8.32 10.18
N LEU A 49 0.02 -7.17 9.64
CA LEU A 49 -1.09 -6.40 10.21
C LEU A 49 -2.40 -7.19 10.24
N ASP A 50 -2.64 -8.03 9.24
CA ASP A 50 -3.81 -8.90 9.23
C ASP A 50 -3.76 -9.93 10.36
N ARG A 51 -2.59 -10.54 10.56
CA ARG A 51 -2.37 -11.55 11.61
C ARG A 51 -2.45 -10.96 13.01
N THR A 52 -2.03 -9.70 13.21
CA THR A 52 -2.13 -9.03 14.51
C THR A 52 -3.51 -8.42 14.76
N GLY A 53 -4.40 -8.39 13.76
CA GLY A 53 -5.72 -7.75 13.83
C GLY A 53 -5.68 -6.23 13.66
N GLU A 54 -4.50 -5.62 13.56
CA GLU A 54 -4.32 -4.18 13.35
C GLU A 54 -4.88 -3.73 11.99
N LEU A 55 -4.90 -4.62 10.99
CA LEU A 55 -5.50 -4.31 9.70
C LEU A 55 -6.99 -4.03 9.82
N ASP A 56 -7.72 -4.76 10.67
CA ASP A 56 -9.16 -4.52 10.84
C ASP A 56 -9.41 -3.16 11.52
N VAL A 57 -8.56 -2.77 12.48
CA VAL A 57 -8.56 -1.42 13.08
C VAL A 57 -8.32 -0.34 12.03
N LEU A 58 -7.34 -0.52 11.14
CA LEU A 58 -7.04 0.42 10.05
C LEU A 58 -8.17 0.52 9.02
N LEU A 59 -8.93 -0.55 8.85
CA LEU A 59 -10.09 -0.59 7.96
C LEU A 59 -11.38 -0.10 8.64
N GLY A 60 -11.33 0.20 9.94
CA GLY A 60 -12.50 0.61 10.74
C GLY A 60 -13.53 -0.51 10.90
N ARG A 61 -13.07 -1.74 11.13
CA ARG A 61 -13.90 -2.95 11.27
C ARG A 61 -13.77 -3.60 12.63
#